data_AF-A0A1Q2LJ10-F1
#
_entry.id   AF-A0A1Q2LJ10-F1
#
_cell.length_a   1.000
_cell.length_b   1.000
_cell.length_c   1.000
_cell.angle_alpha   90.00
_cell.angle_beta   90.00
_cell.angle_gamma   90.00
#
_symmetry.space_group_name_H-M   'P 1'
#
loop_
_entity.id
_entity.type
_entity.pdbx_description
1 polymer ?
#
loop_
_entity_poly.entity_id
_entity_poly.type
_entity_poly.pdbx_seq_one_letter_code
_entity_poly.pdbx_strand_id
1 'polypeptide(L)'
;MPQAEFRNFDEFKGQFEMVKGNIGFIKTPYKDVKVSISYAWKHFRENTYNTNRDNIKGGFFKTFKDPLFIVEQAREGQSSPSVYFYKPFFDNDKKLINLFGIGIDSVGNIDFKTYYFDKKENRLKEMLMSDKIKIVYMQENP
;
A
#
# COMPACT_ATOMS: atom_id res chain seq x y z
N MET A 1 -3.92 7.52 12.49
CA MET A 1 -3.53 7.25 11.10
C MET A 1 -2.45 8.25 10.71
N PRO A 2 -1.56 7.94 9.75
CA PRO A 2 -0.49 8.86 9.37
C PRO A 2 -1.07 10.11 8.71
N GLN A 3 -0.46 11.26 8.99
CA GLN A 3 -0.82 12.52 8.35
C GLN A 3 -0.30 12.55 6.91
N ALA A 4 -1.06 13.18 6.01
CA ALA A 4 -0.65 13.38 4.62
C ALA A 4 0.63 14.22 4.51
N GLU A 5 1.60 13.74 3.74
CA GLU A 5 2.89 14.41 3.51
C GLU A 5 2.87 15.32 2.27
N PHE A 6 1.77 15.33 1.53
CA PHE A 6 1.57 16.14 0.34
C PHE A 6 0.12 16.63 0.23
N ARG A 7 -0.05 17.83 -0.33
CA ARG A 7 -1.33 18.55 -0.44
C ARG A 7 -1.78 18.68 -1.89
N ASN A 8 -0.83 18.75 -2.82
CA ASN A 8 -1.07 18.92 -4.25
C ASN A 8 -0.31 17.89 -5.09
N PHE A 9 -0.54 17.91 -6.39
CA PHE A 9 0.03 16.94 -7.33
C PHE A 9 1.55 17.05 -7.44
N ASP A 10 2.09 18.27 -7.39
CA ASP A 10 3.53 18.50 -7.53
C ASP A 10 4.28 18.01 -6.29
N GLU A 11 3.74 18.28 -5.10
CA GLU A 11 4.26 17.72 -3.84
C GLU A 11 4.20 16.19 -3.85
N PHE A 12 3.10 15.59 -4.32
CA PHE A 12 2.99 14.13 -4.45
C PHE A 12 4.05 13.57 -5.41
N LYS A 13 4.20 14.19 -6.58
CA LYS A 13 5.17 13.77 -7.60
C LYS A 13 6.61 13.94 -7.11
N GLY A 14 6.89 14.94 -6.28
CA GLY A 14 8.20 15.19 -5.69
C GLY A 14 8.68 14.16 -4.67
N GLN A 15 7.80 13.28 -4.17
CA GLN A 15 8.13 12.25 -3.19
C GLN A 15 8.76 10.98 -3.80
N PHE A 16 8.72 10.82 -5.13
CA PHE A 16 9.32 9.69 -5.83
C PHE A 16 10.83 9.90 -6.01
N GLU A 17 11.61 8.83 -5.89
CA GLU A 17 13.07 8.85 -6.09
C GLU A 17 13.45 9.17 -7.54
N MET A 18 12.61 8.78 -8.49
CA MET A 18 12.76 9.10 -9.90
C MET A 18 11.38 9.15 -10.57
N VAL A 19 11.23 10.03 -11.57
CA VAL A 19 10.04 10.09 -12.42
C VAL A 19 10.43 10.04 -13.89
N LYS A 20 9.78 9.15 -14.66
CA LYS A 20 9.88 9.08 -16.12
C LYS A 20 8.49 9.14 -16.74
N GLY A 21 8.14 10.28 -17.32
CA GLY A 21 6.79 10.53 -17.83
C GLY A 21 5.74 10.43 -16.72
N ASN A 22 4.77 9.52 -16.87
CA ASN A 22 3.73 9.25 -15.88
C ASN A 22 4.11 8.15 -14.87
N ILE A 23 5.35 7.63 -14.90
CA ILE A 23 5.79 6.56 -14.01
C ILE A 23 6.73 7.10 -12.94
N GLY A 24 6.35 6.91 -11.69
CA GLY A 24 7.16 7.18 -10.50
C GLY A 24 7.82 5.90 -10.01
N PHE A 25 9.05 6.00 -9.53
CA PHE A 25 9.82 4.87 -9.03
C PHE A 25 10.00 5.03 -7.53
N ILE A 26 9.70 3.97 -6.78
CA ILE A 26 9.88 3.90 -5.33
C ILE A 26 10.85 2.78 -4.98
N LYS A 27 11.90 3.10 -4.23
CA LYS A 27 12.77 2.07 -3.65
C LYS A 27 12.06 1.41 -2.47
N THR A 28 12.07 0.08 -2.43
CA THR A 28 11.47 -0.69 -1.33
C THR A 28 12.42 -1.77 -0.84
N PRO A 29 12.21 -2.34 0.37
CA PRO A 29 13.05 -3.42 0.90
C PRO A 29 13.02 -4.73 0.07
N TYR A 30 12.08 -4.89 -0.86
CA TYR A 30 11.97 -6.10 -1.68
C TYR A 30 12.44 -5.87 -3.12
N LYS A 31 11.84 -4.89 -3.82
CA LYS A 31 12.23 -4.50 -5.19
C LYS A 31 11.80 -3.09 -5.50
N ASP A 32 12.45 -2.45 -6.46
CA ASP A 32 11.99 -1.16 -6.96
C ASP A 32 10.59 -1.29 -7.57
N VAL A 33 9.69 -0.41 -7.13
CA VAL A 33 8.29 -0.40 -7.54
C VAL A 33 8.05 0.73 -8.53
N LYS A 34 7.32 0.44 -9.60
CA LYS A 34 6.90 1.41 -10.61
C LYS A 34 5.44 1.75 -10.39
N VAL A 35 5.11 3.01 -10.18
CA VAL A 35 3.76 3.50 -9.91
C VAL A 35 3.29 4.40 -11.04
N SER A 36 2.08 4.17 -11.53
CA SER A 36 1.37 5.11 -12.39
C SER A 36 0.92 6.32 -11.57
N ILE A 37 1.58 7.47 -11.77
CA ILE A 37 1.40 8.69 -10.97
C ILE A 37 -0.01 9.22 -11.11
N SER A 38 -0.53 9.35 -12.33
CA SER A 38 -1.89 9.83 -12.57
C SER A 38 -2.95 8.91 -11.94
N TYR A 39 -2.74 7.60 -12.04
CA TYR A 39 -3.65 6.60 -11.47
C TYR A 39 -3.66 6.68 -9.94
N ALA A 40 -2.47 6.76 -9.32
CA ALA A 40 -2.34 6.92 -7.88
C ALA A 40 -2.99 8.23 -7.39
N TRP A 41 -2.75 9.34 -8.10
CA TRP A 41 -3.34 10.64 -7.77
C TRP A 41 -4.87 10.62 -7.82
N LYS A 42 -5.44 9.91 -8.80
CA LYS A 42 -6.89 9.72 -8.93
C LYS A 42 -7.47 9.14 -7.64
N HIS A 43 -6.83 8.14 -7.04
CA HIS A 43 -7.29 7.55 -5.78
C HIS A 43 -7.26 8.50 -4.57
N PHE A 44 -6.37 9.50 -4.56
CA PHE A 44 -6.34 10.48 -3.46
C PHE A 44 -7.43 11.55 -3.59
N ARG A 45 -7.95 11.77 -4.80
CA ARG A 45 -8.99 12.77 -5.07
C ARG A 45 -10.39 12.19 -5.14
N GLU A 46 -10.55 11.06 -5.81
CA GLU A 46 -11.85 10.45 -6.03
C GLU A 46 -12.27 9.65 -4.81
N ASN A 47 -13.45 9.97 -4.28
CA ASN A 47 -13.94 9.41 -3.02
C ASN A 47 -15.24 8.63 -3.16
N THR A 48 -15.26 7.64 -4.06
CA THR A 48 -16.43 6.79 -4.35
C THR A 48 -17.02 6.12 -3.10
N TYR A 49 -16.22 5.87 -2.06
CA TYR A 49 -16.63 5.15 -0.85
C TYR A 49 -16.52 5.99 0.44
N ASN A 50 -16.51 7.33 0.31
CA ASN A 50 -16.42 8.28 1.42
C ASN A 50 -15.35 7.93 2.50
N THR A 51 -14.20 7.39 2.07
CA THR A 51 -13.09 7.04 2.97
C THR A 51 -12.25 8.29 3.23
N ASN A 52 -11.66 8.40 4.43
CA ASN A 52 -10.73 9.48 4.73
C ASN A 52 -9.48 9.38 3.83
N ARG A 53 -9.38 10.29 2.85
CA ARG A 53 -8.30 10.30 1.84
C ARG A 53 -6.96 10.75 2.40
N ASP A 54 -6.94 11.55 3.47
CA ASP A 54 -5.69 12.00 4.08
C ASP A 54 -4.95 10.85 4.76
N ASN A 55 -5.68 9.87 5.30
CA ASN A 55 -5.10 8.63 5.80
C ASN A 55 -4.42 7.81 4.70
N ILE A 56 -5.01 7.78 3.50
CA ILE A 56 -4.43 7.09 2.33
C ILE A 56 -3.18 7.82 1.88
N LYS A 57 -3.21 9.16 1.78
CA LYS A 57 -2.04 9.98 1.42
C LYS A 57 -0.89 9.79 2.40
N GLY A 58 -1.17 9.83 3.70
CA GLY A 58 -0.15 9.65 4.74
C GLY A 58 0.42 8.23 4.81
N GLY A 59 -0.37 7.22 4.43
CA GLY A 59 0.05 5.82 4.43
C GLY A 59 0.85 5.42 3.19
N PHE A 60 0.67 6.13 2.08
CA PHE A 60 1.14 5.70 0.76
C PHE A 60 2.65 5.43 0.70
N PHE A 61 3.49 6.46 0.83
CA PHE A 61 4.94 6.30 0.73
C PHE A 61 5.52 5.52 1.91
N LYS A 62 4.99 5.72 3.12
CA LYS A 62 5.43 5.00 4.32
C LYS A 62 5.30 3.49 4.17
N THR A 63 4.22 3.03 3.56
CA THR A 63 3.97 1.59 3.37
C THR A 63 4.89 0.98 2.33
N PHE A 64 5.29 1.73 1.30
CA PHE A 64 6.29 1.23 0.35
C PHE A 64 7.72 1.25 0.91
N LYS A 65 8.09 2.32 1.63
CA LYS A 65 9.45 2.52 2.13
C LYS A 65 9.78 1.68 3.36
N ASP A 66 8.79 1.50 4.24
CA ASP A 66 8.95 0.82 5.53
C ASP A 66 7.74 -0.09 5.84
N PRO A 67 7.44 -1.11 5.01
CA PRO A 67 6.40 -2.08 5.31
C PRO A 67 6.77 -2.94 6.52
N LEU A 68 5.76 -3.44 7.25
CA LEU A 68 5.94 -4.54 8.20
C LEU A 68 6.19 -5.85 7.47
N PHE A 69 5.46 -6.12 6.39
CA PHE A 69 5.68 -7.30 5.56
C PHE A 69 5.20 -7.07 4.13
N ILE A 70 5.75 -7.85 3.19
CA ILE A 70 5.41 -7.82 1.76
C ILE A 70 5.07 -9.24 1.33
N VAL A 71 4.03 -9.38 0.52
CA VAL A 71 3.63 -10.66 -0.05
C VAL A 71 3.46 -10.61 -1.56
N GLU A 72 3.75 -11.72 -2.21
CA GLU A 72 3.29 -12.03 -3.56
C GLU A 72 2.00 -12.85 -3.45
N GLN A 73 0.97 -12.46 -4.20
CA GLN A 73 -0.29 -13.19 -4.29
C GLN A 73 -0.54 -13.60 -5.74
N ALA A 74 -0.57 -14.90 -6.00
CA ALA A 74 -0.98 -15.44 -7.28
C ALA A 74 -2.51 -15.43 -7.38
N ARG A 75 -3.05 -15.00 -8.53
CA ARG A 75 -4.47 -15.09 -8.85
C ARG A 75 -4.64 -15.88 -10.15
N GLU A 76 -5.68 -16.70 -10.20
CA GLU A 76 -6.03 -17.44 -11.42
C GLU A 76 -6.26 -16.45 -12.57
N GLY A 77 -5.65 -16.73 -13.72
CA GLY A 77 -5.70 -15.87 -14.90
C GLY A 77 -4.66 -14.74 -14.95
N GLN A 78 -3.80 -14.57 -13.94
CA GLN A 78 -2.67 -13.62 -14.00
C GLN A 78 -1.37 -14.32 -14.41
N SER A 79 -0.64 -13.74 -15.36
CA SER A 79 0.68 -14.21 -15.80
C SER A 79 1.81 -13.88 -14.83
N SER A 80 1.58 -12.97 -13.88
CA SER A 80 2.52 -12.59 -12.84
C SER A 80 1.78 -12.30 -11.52
N PRO A 81 2.37 -12.64 -10.37
CA PRO A 81 1.74 -12.39 -9.08
C PRO A 81 1.66 -10.88 -8.80
N SER A 82 0.58 -10.48 -8.14
CA SER A 82 0.44 -9.13 -7.61
C SER A 82 1.26 -9.00 -6.32
N VAL A 83 1.89 -7.85 -6.09
CA VAL A 83 2.71 -7.62 -4.87
C VAL A 83 1.96 -6.69 -3.93
N TYR A 84 1.88 -7.06 -2.66
CA TYR A 84 1.20 -6.26 -1.63
C TYR A 84 2.15 -5.89 -0.51
N PHE A 85 2.15 -4.62 -0.15
CA PHE A 85 2.92 -4.03 0.94
C PHE A 85 1.98 -3.74 2.10
N TYR A 86 2.32 -4.16 3.31
CA TYR A 86 1.48 -3.98 4.49
C TYR A 86 2.22 -3.25 5.61
N LYS A 87 1.61 -2.20 6.16
CA LYS A 87 2.14 -1.46 7.31
C LYS A 87 1.04 -1.17 8.35
N PRO A 88 1.26 -1.48 9.63
CA PRO A 88 0.35 -1.09 10.69
C PRO A 88 0.47 0.40 10.98
N PHE A 89 -0.66 1.05 11.22
CA PHE A 89 -0.74 2.43 11.68
C PHE A 89 -1.69 2.52 12.85
N PHE A 90 -1.25 3.18 13.92
CA PHE A 90 -2.14 3.45 15.05
C PHE A 90 -3.09 4.61 14.72
N ASP A 91 -4.38 4.38 14.92
CA ASP A 91 -5.44 5.38 14.85
C ASP A 91 -5.71 5.92 16.24
N ASN A 92 -5.14 7.10 16.53
CA ASN A 92 -5.25 7.75 17.83
C ASN A 92 -6.69 8.10 18.22
N ASP A 93 -7.52 8.42 17.23
CA ASP A 93 -8.92 8.83 17.44
C ASP A 93 -9.78 7.61 17.80
N LYS A 94 -9.51 6.48 17.14
CA LYS A 94 -10.25 5.23 17.35
C LYS A 94 -9.63 4.31 18.38
N LYS A 95 -8.40 4.60 18.83
CA LYS A 95 -7.56 3.75 19.70
C LYS A 95 -7.40 2.32 19.14
N LEU A 96 -7.18 2.20 17.83
CA LEU A 96 -7.07 0.92 17.11
C LEU A 96 -5.86 0.91 16.17
N ILE A 97 -5.27 -0.26 15.95
CA ILE A 97 -4.26 -0.50 14.91
C ILE A 97 -4.97 -0.83 13.59
N ASN A 98 -4.66 -0.07 12.53
CA ASN A 98 -5.11 -0.35 11.17
C ASN A 98 -3.95 -0.92 10.36
N LEU A 99 -4.16 -2.05 9.67
CA LEU A 99 -3.18 -2.57 8.72
C LEU A 99 -3.48 -2.00 7.33
N PHE A 100 -2.64 -1.09 6.88
CA PHE A 100 -2.77 -0.48 5.57
C PHE A 100 -1.98 -1.28 4.54
N GLY A 101 -2.69 -1.75 3.51
CA GLY A 101 -2.17 -2.54 2.42
C GLY A 101 -2.22 -1.80 1.10
N ILE A 102 -1.15 -1.86 0.32
CA ILE A 102 -1.10 -1.38 -1.06
C ILE A 102 -0.67 -2.52 -1.97
N GLY A 103 -1.56 -2.93 -2.87
CA GLY A 103 -1.27 -3.84 -3.97
C GLY A 103 -0.75 -3.08 -5.17
N ILE A 104 0.19 -3.67 -5.91
CA ILE A 104 0.62 -3.15 -7.20
C ILE A 104 0.67 -4.26 -8.25
N ASP A 105 0.15 -3.95 -9.44
CA ASP A 105 0.18 -4.83 -10.60
C ASP A 105 1.43 -4.58 -11.48
N SER A 106 1.58 -5.38 -12.53
CA SER A 106 2.74 -5.33 -13.43
C SER A 106 2.85 -4.04 -14.26
N VAL A 107 1.76 -3.28 -14.40
CA VAL A 107 1.72 -2.01 -15.14
C VAL A 107 1.78 -0.78 -14.22
N GLY A 108 1.86 -1.01 -12.90
CA GLY A 108 2.02 0.03 -11.89
C GLY A 108 0.72 0.66 -11.41
N ASN A 109 -0.43 0.02 -11.67
CA ASN A 109 -1.69 0.43 -11.03
C ASN A 109 -1.70 -0.06 -9.58
N ILE A 110 -2.25 0.78 -8.71
CA ILE A 110 -2.30 0.52 -7.29
C ILE A 110 -3.70 0.09 -6.86
N ASP A 111 -3.79 -0.82 -5.90
CA ASP A 111 -5.02 -1.25 -5.24
C ASP A 111 -4.89 -1.04 -3.72
N PHE A 112 -5.79 -0.29 -3.11
CA PHE A 112 -5.74 -0.02 -1.68
C PHE A 112 -6.55 -1.06 -0.91
N LYS A 113 -5.88 -1.78 -0.01
CA LYS A 113 -6.52 -2.71 0.93
C LYS A 113 -6.31 -2.21 2.35
N THR A 114 -7.30 -1.54 2.92
CA THR A 114 -7.24 -1.21 4.35
C THR A 114 -7.94 -2.32 5.14
N TYR A 115 -7.21 -2.97 6.03
CA TYR A 115 -7.75 -3.89 7.01
C TYR A 115 -7.87 -3.14 8.33
N TYR A 116 -9.11 -2.86 8.73
CA TYR A 116 -9.40 -2.40 10.08
C TYR A 116 -9.16 -3.55 11.06
N PHE A 117 -8.87 -3.20 12.32
CA PHE A 117 -8.77 -4.14 13.45
C PHE A 117 -9.77 -5.28 13.27
N ASP A 118 -9.24 -6.43 12.86
CA ASP A 118 -10.06 -7.58 12.52
C ASP A 118 -10.55 -8.15 13.84
N LYS A 119 -11.72 -7.71 14.29
CA LYS A 119 -12.33 -8.14 15.56
C LYS A 119 -12.45 -9.66 15.67
N LYS A 120 -12.40 -10.39 14.55
CA LYS A 120 -12.46 -11.85 14.50
C LYS A 120 -11.10 -12.52 14.26
N GLU A 121 -10.03 -11.75 14.04
CA GLU A 121 -8.65 -12.17 13.73
C GLU A 121 -8.48 -13.11 12.51
N ASN A 122 -9.56 -13.46 11.83
CA ASN A 122 -9.57 -14.50 10.80
C ASN A 122 -9.03 -14.02 9.46
N ARG A 123 -9.23 -12.77 9.07
CA ARG A 123 -8.91 -12.27 7.73
C ARG A 123 -7.41 -12.12 7.51
N LEU A 124 -6.67 -11.66 8.52
CA LEU A 124 -5.20 -11.65 8.47
C LEU A 124 -4.65 -13.07 8.50
N LYS A 125 -5.22 -13.93 9.35
CA LYS A 125 -4.83 -15.34 9.45
C LYS A 125 -5.10 -16.11 8.17
N GLU A 126 -6.27 -15.99 7.56
CA GLU A 126 -6.64 -16.58 6.28
C GLU A 126 -5.71 -16.11 5.16
N MET A 127 -5.34 -14.83 5.17
CA MET A 127 -4.39 -14.29 4.21
C MET A 127 -3.00 -14.91 4.41
N LEU A 128 -2.49 -14.99 5.64
CA LEU A 128 -1.17 -15.55 5.91
C LEU A 128 -1.10 -17.08 5.75
N MET A 129 -2.22 -17.78 5.92
CA MET A 129 -2.31 -19.24 5.82
C MET A 129 -2.70 -19.72 4.42
N SER A 130 -2.95 -18.82 3.47
CA SER A 130 -3.27 -19.19 2.09
C SER A 130 -2.02 -19.69 1.36
N ASP A 131 -2.13 -20.85 0.72
CA ASP A 131 -1.16 -21.41 -0.23
C ASP A 131 -0.88 -20.48 -1.44
N LYS A 132 -1.79 -19.55 -1.74
CA LYS A 132 -1.65 -18.56 -2.82
C LYS A 132 -0.79 -17.36 -2.43
N ILE A 133 -0.30 -17.30 -1.18
CA ILE A 133 0.44 -16.18 -0.63
C ILE A 133 1.85 -16.60 -0.26
N LYS A 134 2.81 -15.83 -0.77
CA LYS A 134 4.24 -15.98 -0.45
C LYS A 134 4.73 -14.71 0.23
N ILE A 135 5.13 -14.80 1.49
CA ILE A 135 5.81 -13.71 2.18
C ILE A 135 7.21 -13.58 1.59
N VAL A 136 7.54 -12.40 1.06
CA VAL A 136 8.84 -12.12 0.41
C VAL A 136 9.69 -11.15 1.22
N TYR A 137 9.11 -10.51 2.22
CA TYR A 137 9.80 -9.66 3.18
C TYR A 137 9.00 -9.58 4.47
N MET A 138 9.70 -9.56 5.60
CA MET A 138 9.14 -9.26 6.91
C MET A 138 10.17 -8.42 7.68
N GLN A 139 9.72 -7.34 8.28
CA GLN A 139 10.55 -6.49 9.12
C GLN A 139 10.87 -7.24 10.42
N GLU A 140 12.15 -7.53 10.64
CA GLU A 140 12.62 -8.08 11.90
C GLU A 140 12.73 -6.94 12.92
N ASN A 141 11.86 -6.96 13.96
CA ASN A 141 11.78 -6.02 15.09
C ASN A 141 11.71 -4.51 14.72
N PRO A 142 10.53 -3.86 14.84
CA PRO A 142 10.39 -2.40 14.68
C PRO A 142 11.01 -1.59 15.82
#